data_AF-A0A485ALR0-F1
#
_entry.id   AF-A0A485ALR0-F1
#
_cell.length_a   1.000
_cell.length_b   1.000
_cell.length_c   1.000
_cell.angle_alpha   90.00
_cell.angle_beta   90.00
_cell.angle_gamma   90.00
#
_symmetry.space_group_name_H-M   'P 1'
#
loop_
_entity.id
_entity.type
_entity.pdbx_description
1 polymer ?
#
loop_
_entity_poly.entity_id
_entity_poly.type
_entity_poly.pdbx_seq_one_letter_code
_entity_poly.pdbx_strand_id
1 'polypeptide(L)' 'MSTCDLTLISHPLCPFVQRSAIVLLEKNVLFERVNRLIGKT' A
#
# COMPACT_ATOMS: atom_id res chain seq x y z
N MET A 1 -12.19 -18.13 2.08
CA MET A 1 -11.57 -17.18 3.04
C MET A 1 -10.27 -16.72 2.43
N SER A 2 -10.24 -15.54 1.81
CA SER A 2 -8.98 -14.94 1.33
C SER A 2 -8.52 -13.97 2.40
N THR A 3 -7.52 -14.36 3.17
CA THR A 3 -6.79 -13.47 4.07
C THR A 3 -6.13 -12.40 3.23
N CYS A 4 -6.30 -11.13 3.59
CA CYS A 4 -5.62 -10.02 2.91
C CYS A 4 -4.13 -10.06 3.29
N ASP A 5 -3.34 -10.88 2.59
CA ASP A 5 -1.91 -11.08 2.88
C ASP A 5 -1.01 -9.91 2.44
N LEU A 6 -1.57 -8.87 1.81
CA LEU A 6 -0.81 -7.73 1.31
C LEU A 6 -1.07 -6.45 2.10
N THR A 7 -0.02 -5.90 2.69
CA THR A 7 -0.03 -4.55 3.28
C THR A 7 0.81 -3.61 2.41
N LEU A 8 0.14 -2.64 1.79
CA LEU A 8 0.78 -1.55 1.06
C LEU A 8 1.28 -0.50 2.05
N ILE A 9 2.59 -0.49 2.29
CA ILE A 9 3.23 0.54 3.13
C ILE A 9 3.45 1.81 2.30
N SER A 10 2.82 2.91 2.70
CA SER A 10 3.00 4.21 2.07
C SER A 10 3.81 5.16 2.94
N HIS A 11 4.69 5.93 2.30
CA HIS A 11 5.31 7.09 2.92
C HIS A 11 4.74 8.36 2.26
N PRO A 12 4.37 9.41 3.01
CA PRO A 12 3.78 10.62 2.43
C PRO A 12 4.66 11.32 1.40
N LEU A 13 5.99 11.19 1.46
CA LEU A 13 6.90 11.73 0.44
C LEU A 13 7.14 10.78 -0.74
N CYS A 14 6.52 9.59 -0.79
CA CYS A 14 6.73 8.63 -1.87
C CYS A 14 5.70 8.84 -3.01
N PRO A 15 6.09 9.37 -4.18
CA PRO A 15 5.18 9.64 -5.29
C PRO A 15 4.73 8.37 -6.03
N PHE A 16 5.28 7.21 -5.69
CA PHE A 16 5.05 5.94 -6.43
C PHE A 16 3.94 5.07 -5.83
N VAL A 17 3.54 5.32 -4.58
CA VAL A 17 2.50 4.56 -3.86
C VAL A 17 1.18 4.56 -4.62
N GLN A 18 0.85 5.67 -5.29
CA GLN A 18 -0.38 5.79 -6.07
C GLN A 18 -0.41 4.79 -7.24
N ARG A 19 0.72 4.61 -7.94
CA ARG A 19 0.81 3.63 -9.03
C ARG A 19 0.65 2.21 -8.54
N SER A 20 1.28 1.85 -7.41
CA SER A 20 1.14 0.53 -6.80
C SER A 20 -0.30 0.25 -6.37
N ALA A 21 -0.99 1.23 -5.76
CA ALA A 21 -2.39 1.08 -5.36
C ALA A 21 -3.32 0.88 -6.58
N ILE A 22 -3.12 1.62 -7.67
CA ILE A 22 -3.92 1.48 -8.90
C ILE A 22 -3.77 0.07 -9.47
N VAL A 23 -2.55 -0.45 -9.60
CA VAL A 23 -2.32 -1.80 -10.13
C VAL A 23 -2.96 -2.88 -9.25
N LEU A 24 -2.90 -2.74 -7.93
CA LEU A 24 -3.54 -3.68 -6.99
C LEU A 24 -5.08 -3.66 -7.14
N LEU A 25 -5.66 -2.47 -7.31
CA LEU A 25 -7.09 -2.30 -7.55
C LEU A 25 -7.50 -2.89 -8.91
N GLU A 26 -6.74 -2.64 -9.98
CA GLU A 26 -7.03 -3.19 -11.31
C GLU A 26 -6.93 -4.72 -11.33
N LYS A 27 -6.03 -5.30 -10.54
CA LYS A 27 -5.89 -6.74 -10.39
C LYS A 27 -6.89 -7.35 -9.40
N ASN A 28 -7.78 -6.54 -8.83
CA ASN A 28 -8.76 -6.97 -7.83
C ASN A 28 -8.12 -7.66 -6.61
N VAL A 29 -6.88 -7.27 -6.27
CA VAL A 29 -6.14 -7.80 -5.13
C VAL A 29 -6.54 -7.00 -3.89
N LEU A 30 -7.00 -7.70 -2.86
CA LEU A 30 -7.28 -7.09 -1.57
C LEU A 30 -5.96 -6.72 -0.88
N PHE A 31 -5.84 -5.46 -0.43
CA PHE A 31 -4.69 -4.98 0.32
C PHE A 31 -5.10 -3.97 1.39
N GLU A 32 -4.32 -3.91 2.46
CA GLU A 32 -4.44 -2.89 3.49
C GLU A 32 -3.39 -1.80 3.29
N ARG A 33 -3.72 -0.52 3.49
CA ARG A 33 -2.76 0.58 3.34
C ARG A 33 -2.32 1.11 4.69
N VAL A 34 -1.01 1.07 4.96
CA VAL A 34 -0.42 1.59 6.21
C VAL A 34 0.52 2.73 5.88
N ASN A 35 0.27 3.91 6.45
CA ASN A 35 1.11 5.08 6.24
C ASN A 35 2.22 5.15 7.31
N ARG A 36 3.49 5.02 6.90
CA ARG A 36 4.66 5.12 7.79
C ARG A 36 5.53 6.32 7.42
N LEU A 37 5.87 7.14 8.41
CA LEU A 37 6.85 8.21 8.27
C LEU A 37 8.27 7.62 8.37
N ILE A 38 9.14 7.83 7.39
CA ILE A 38 10.58 7.59 7.56
C ILE A 38 11.10 8.69 8.49
N GLY A 39 11.78 8.31 9.57
CA GLY A 39 12.49 9.25 10.46
C GLY A 39 11.87 9.52 11.83
N LYS A 40 10.93 8.71 12.33
CA LYS A 40 10.55 8.72 13.75
C LYS A 40 10.76 7.33 14.38
N THR A 41 11.92 7.18 15.01
CA THR A 41 12.10 6.37 16.23
C THR A 41 11.61 7.18 17.43
#